data_AF-A6HSN0-F1
#
_entry.id   AF-A6HSN0-F1
#
_cell.length_a   1.000
_cell.length_b   1.000
_cell.length_c   1.000
_cell.angle_alpha   90.00
_cell.angle_beta   90.00
_cell.angle_gamma   90.00
#
_symmetry.space_group_name_H-M   'P 1'
#
loop_
_entity.id
_entity.type
_entity.pdbx_description
1 polymer ?
#
loop_
_entity_poly.entity_id
_entity_poly.type
_entity_poly.pdbx_seq_one_letter_code
_entity_poly.pdbx_strand_id
1 'polypeptide(L)' 'MQEEGLFRLAAGASVLKRLKQTMASDPHSLEEFCSDPHAVAGALKSYLRELPEPLMTSDLYDDWM' A
#
# COMPACT_ATOMS: atom_id res chain seq x y z
N MET A 1 0.70 -17.13 -6.48
CA MET A 1 0.88 -15.77 -7.03
C MET A 1 1.79 -15.87 -8.25
N GLN A 2 1.37 -15.31 -9.40
CA GLN A 2 2.12 -15.35 -10.68
C GLN A 2 2.57 -13.95 -11.15
N GLU A 3 2.18 -12.89 -10.45
CA GLU A 3 2.46 -11.51 -10.86
C GLU A 3 3.96 -11.18 -10.74
N GLU A 4 4.58 -10.77 -11.85
CA GLU A 4 5.99 -10.41 -11.88
C GLU A 4 6.21 -8.99 -11.38
N GLY A 5 7.27 -8.77 -10.60
CA GLY A 5 7.61 -7.44 -10.13
C GLY A 5 6.61 -6.84 -9.15
N LEU A 6 5.83 -7.66 -8.46
CA LEU A 6 5.02 -7.24 -7.31
C LEU A 6 5.90 -6.45 -6.32
N PHE A 7 5.36 -5.35 -5.78
CA PHE A 7 6.06 -4.35 -4.96
C PHE A 7 7.20 -3.57 -5.65
N ARG A 8 7.70 -4.00 -6.82
CA ARG A 8 8.70 -3.27 -7.61
C ARG A 8 8.05 -2.34 -8.64
N LEU A 9 7.11 -2.86 -9.43
CA LEU A 9 6.36 -2.08 -10.41
C LEU A 9 5.38 -1.14 -9.69
N ALA A 10 5.20 0.05 -10.25
CA ALA A 10 4.31 1.07 -9.73
C ALA A 10 3.00 1.08 -10.53
N ALA A 11 1.88 1.15 -9.83
CA ALA A 11 0.58 1.44 -10.45
C ALA A 11 0.42 2.93 -10.74
N GLY A 12 -0.59 3.27 -11.54
CA GLY A 12 -0.94 4.64 -11.84
C GLY A 12 -1.32 5.44 -10.57
N ALA A 13 -0.81 6.66 -10.45
CA ALA A 13 -1.05 7.53 -9.30
C ALA A 13 -2.53 7.86 -9.07
N SER A 14 -3.33 7.96 -10.13
CA SER A 14 -4.79 8.17 -10.06
C SER A 14 -5.52 6.97 -9.45
N VAL A 15 -5.12 5.75 -9.82
CA VAL A 15 -5.67 4.50 -9.26
C VAL A 15 -5.34 4.39 -7.78
N LEU A 16 -4.09 4.67 -7.40
CA LEU A 16 -3.64 4.74 -6.00
C LEU A 16 -4.47 5.72 -5.17
N LYS A 17 -4.71 6.93 -5.71
CA LYS A 17 -5.52 7.94 -5.02
C LYS A 17 -6.97 7.46 -4.82
N ARG A 18 -7.58 6.89 -5.87
CA ARG A 18 -8.95 6.36 -5.79
C ARG A 18 -9.04 5.21 -4.79
N LEU A 19 -8.11 4.26 -4.85
CA LEU A 19 -8.04 3.12 -3.95
C LEU A 19 -7.95 3.56 -2.48
N LYS A 20 -7.07 4.52 -2.15
CA LYS A 20 -6.99 5.07 -0.79
C LYS A 20 -8.29 5.72 -0.32
N GLN A 21 -8.96 6.47 -1.19
CA GLN A 21 -10.24 7.09 -0.87
C GLN A 21 -11.31 6.03 -0.59
N THR A 22 -11.40 5.00 -1.45
CA THR A 22 -12.33 3.88 -1.25
C THR A 22 -12.02 3.14 0.05
N MET A 23 -10.75 2.86 0.36
CA MET A 23 -10.36 2.22 1.63
C MET A 23 -10.80 3.03 2.85
N ALA A 24 -10.77 4.37 2.77
CA ALA A 24 -11.17 5.22 3.88
C ALA A 24 -12.70 5.33 4.04
N SER A 25 -13.47 5.23 2.94
CA SER A 25 -14.93 5.41 2.96
C SER A 25 -15.74 4.13 3.01
N ASP A 26 -15.32 3.09 2.28
CA ASP A 26 -16.01 1.81 2.16
C ASP A 26 -15.02 0.67 1.81
N PRO A 27 -14.44 0.01 2.82
CA PRO A 27 -13.52 -1.10 2.63
C PRO A 27 -14.13 -2.33 1.93
N HIS A 28 -15.46 -2.48 1.90
CA HIS A 28 -16.11 -3.61 1.23
C HIS A 28 -16.12 -3.46 -0.28
N SER A 29 -15.97 -2.24 -0.81
CA SER A 29 -15.90 -1.95 -2.24
C SER A 29 -14.50 -2.12 -2.86
N LEU A 30 -13.56 -2.77 -2.16
CA LEU A 30 -12.18 -2.92 -2.64
C LEU A 30 -11.98 -4.03 -3.68
N GLU A 31 -12.96 -4.91 -3.88
CA GLU A 31 -12.90 -6.00 -4.85
C GLU A 31 -12.60 -5.51 -6.28
N GLU A 32 -13.02 -4.29 -6.63
CA GLU A 32 -12.72 -3.65 -7.93
C GLU A 32 -11.22 -3.59 -8.22
N PHE A 33 -10.39 -3.38 -7.19
CA PHE A 33 -8.95 -3.19 -7.33
C PHE A 33 -8.15 -4.49 -7.25
N CYS A 34 -8.77 -5.62 -6.92
CA CYS A 34 -8.11 -6.93 -6.90
C CYS A 34 -7.60 -7.37 -8.28
N SER A 35 -8.10 -6.75 -9.35
CA SER A 35 -7.63 -6.95 -10.72
C SER A 35 -6.27 -6.31 -11.02
N ASP A 36 -5.83 -5.33 -10.21
CA ASP A 36 -4.52 -4.66 -10.32
C ASP A 36 -3.70 -4.89 -9.04
N PRO A 37 -2.91 -5.98 -8.97
CA PRO A 37 -2.09 -6.29 -7.81
C PRO A 37 -1.01 -5.24 -7.53
N HIS A 38 -0.56 -4.48 -8.54
CA HIS A 38 0.40 -3.39 -8.35
C HIS A 38 -0.25 -2.18 -7.69
N ALA A 39 -1.54 -1.92 -7.94
CA ALA A 39 -2.29 -0.87 -7.25
C ALA A 39 -2.44 -1.19 -5.77
N VAL A 40 -2.85 -2.43 -5.45
CA VAL A 40 -2.97 -2.89 -4.05
C VAL A 40 -1.61 -2.85 -3.34
N ALA A 41 -0.56 -3.39 -3.97
CA ALA A 41 0.79 -3.35 -3.43
C ALA A 41 1.30 -1.91 -3.24
N GLY A 42 0.97 -1.01 -4.17
CA GLY A 42 1.30 0.40 -4.08
C GLY A 42 0.59 1.10 -2.92
N ALA A 43 -0.72 0.83 -2.73
CA ALA A 43 -1.50 1.41 -1.64
C ALA A 43 -0.99 0.94 -0.28
N LEU A 44 -0.68 -0.35 -0.14
CA LEU A 44 -0.08 -0.91 1.08
C LEU A 44 1.26 -0.24 1.41
N LYS A 45 2.16 -0.11 0.42
CA LYS A 45 3.44 0.61 0.59
C LYS A 45 3.21 2.05 1.03
N SER A 46 2.23 2.73 0.46
CA SER A 46 1.92 4.12 0.78
C SER A 46 1.39 4.25 2.21
N TYR A 47 0.48 3.36 2.63
CA TYR A 47 -0.05 3.32 3.98
C TYR A 47 1.07 3.19 5.02
N LEU A 48 1.97 2.21 4.84
CA LEU A 48 3.09 1.98 5.76
C LEU A 48 4.04 3.17 5.87
N ARG A 49 4.23 3.93 4.78
CA ARG A 49 5.06 5.16 4.78
C ARG A 49 4.38 6.37 5.38
N GLU A 50 3.05 6.38 5.38
CA GLU A 50 2.21 7.50 5.86
C GLU A 50 1.83 7.34 7.35
N LEU A 51 2.23 6.24 7.99
CA LEU A 51 2.05 6.07 9.43
C LEU A 51 2.75 7.20 10.20
N PRO A 52 2.16 7.70 11.31
CA PRO A 52 2.80 8.69 12.17
C PRO A 52 4.15 8.23 12.74
N GLU A 53 4.32 6.92 12.88
CA GLU A 53 5.54 6.26 13.35
C GLU A 53 5.87 5.10 12.39
N PRO A 54 7.15 4.82 12.06
CA PRO A 54 7.50 3.65 11.26
C PRO A 54 7.01 2.36 11.89
N LEU A 55 6.68 1.37 11.05
CA LEU A 55 6.17 0.07 11.51
C LEU A 55 7.10 -0.62 12.53
N MET A 56 8.42 -0.42 12.40
CA MET A 56 9.43 -1.02 13.28
C MET A 56 9.81 -0.14 14.48
N THR A 57 9.00 0.89 14.75
CA THR A 57 9.11 1.93 15.78
C THR A 57 10.42 2.72 15.72
N SER A 58 10.36 4.00 16.12
CA SER A 58 11.57 4.83 16.09
C SER A 58 12.52 4.48 17.23
N ASP A 59 11.96 4.09 18.38
CA ASP A 59 12.71 3.79 19.60
C ASP A 59 13.62 2.56 19.48
N LEU A 60 13.28 1.63 18.58
CA LEU A 60 14.05 0.41 18.35
C LEU A 60 15.03 0.55 17.18
N TYR A 61 15.15 1.72 16.55
CA TYR A 61 15.94 1.89 15.32
C TYR A 61 17.40 1.45 15.48
N ASP A 62 18.02 1.80 16.61
CA ASP A 62 19.41 1.42 16.91
C ASP A 62 19.60 -0.09 17.13
N ASP A 63 18.55 -0.80 17.56
CA ASP A 63 18.59 -2.27 17.74
C ASP A 63 18.50 -3.02 16.39
N TRP A 64 18.00 -2.36 15.33
CA TRP A 64 17.85 -2.95 14.00
C TRP A 64 19.05 -2.74 13.07
N MET A 65 19.95 -1.80 13.41
CA MET A 65 21.13 -1.42 12.61
C MET A 65 22.35 -2.29 12.91
#